data_AF-A0A382V327-F1
#
_entry.id   AF-A0A382V327-F1
#
_cell.length_a   1.000
_cell.length_b   1.000
_cell.length_c   1.000
_cell.angle_alpha   90.00
_cell.angle_beta   90.00
_cell.angle_gamma   90.00
#
_symmetry.space_group_name_H-M   'P 1'
#
loop_
_entity.id
_entity.type
_entity.pdbx_description
1 polymer ?
#
loop_
_entity_poly.entity_id
_entity_poly.type
_entity_poly.pdbx_seq_one_letter_code
_entity_poly.pdbx_strand_id
1 'polypeptide(L)'
;MSKSYEDRLKAQLDALSHQSPPEWENKEQPVSKEDLQILQRANEILSDESKWNSNDNRECNEDDTKWSLFCALKKATIETLGKYDHRRVALMEVRWIIQQLMEGEE
;
A
#
# COMPACT_ATOMS: atom_id res chain seq x y z
N MET A 1 19.18 -23.36 -28.74
CA MET A 1 18.16 -23.78 -27.76
C MET A 1 17.10 -24.58 -28.50
N SER A 2 16.51 -25.63 -27.90
CA SER A 2 15.54 -26.46 -28.63
C SER A 2 14.16 -25.82 -28.61
N LYS A 3 13.39 -26.01 -29.69
CA LYS A 3 12.00 -25.54 -29.83
C LYS A 3 11.12 -25.93 -28.63
N SER A 4 11.38 -27.12 -28.05
CA SER A 4 10.72 -27.61 -26.83
C SER A 4 10.98 -26.76 -25.58
N TYR A 5 12.11 -26.07 -25.49
CA TYR A 5 12.40 -25.17 -24.39
C TYR A 5 11.62 -23.86 -24.50
N GLU A 6 11.54 -23.30 -25.71
CA GLU A 6 10.79 -22.07 -26.00
C GLU A 6 9.29 -22.27 -25.79
N ASP A 7 8.75 -23.41 -26.23
CA ASP A 7 7.33 -23.76 -26.04
C ASP A 7 6.97 -23.89 -24.54
N ARG A 8 7.86 -24.46 -23.73
CA ARG A 8 7.66 -24.57 -22.27
C ARG A 8 7.77 -23.22 -21.57
N LEU A 9 8.71 -22.37 -21.99
CA LEU A 9 8.85 -21.02 -21.45
C LEU A 9 7.63 -20.17 -21.77
N LYS A 10 7.10 -20.28 -23.01
CA LYS A 10 5.88 -19.57 -23.42
C LYS A 10 4.66 -20.04 -22.65
N ALA A 11 4.46 -21.36 -22.50
CA ALA A 11 3.38 -21.89 -21.68
C ALA A 11 3.48 -21.46 -20.20
N GLN A 12 4.70 -21.34 -19.67
CA GLN A 12 4.92 -20.84 -18.31
C GLN A 12 4.65 -19.34 -18.18
N LEU A 13 5.03 -18.52 -19.17
CA LEU A 13 4.71 -17.10 -19.24
C LEU A 13 3.19 -16.87 -19.35
N ASP A 14 2.52 -17.66 -20.20
CA ASP A 14 1.06 -17.61 -20.34
C ASP A 14 0.36 -18.05 -19.04
N ALA A 15 0.86 -19.07 -18.35
CA ALA A 15 0.33 -19.47 -17.05
C ALA A 15 0.55 -18.43 -15.94
N LEU A 16 1.63 -17.64 -16.02
CA LEU A 16 1.88 -16.52 -15.11
C LEU A 16 1.00 -15.30 -15.42
N SER A 17 0.67 -15.06 -16.69
CA SER A 17 -0.17 -13.93 -17.11
C SER A 17 -1.67 -14.13 -16.84
N HIS A 18 -2.11 -15.38 -16.64
CA HIS A 18 -3.50 -15.71 -16.32
C HIS A 18 -3.79 -15.86 -14.82
N GLN A 19 -2.84 -15.51 -13.94
CA GLN A 19 -3.11 -15.52 -12.50
C GLN A 19 -4.00 -14.34 -12.14
N SER A 20 -5.16 -14.62 -11.53
CA SER A 20 -5.97 -13.59 -10.91
C SER A 20 -5.12 -12.82 -9.89
N PRO A 21 -5.28 -11.49 -9.79
CA PRO A 21 -4.62 -10.72 -8.76
C PRO A 21 -4.89 -11.34 -7.38
N PRO A 22 -3.93 -11.26 -6.46
CA PRO A 22 -4.17 -11.73 -5.10
C PRO A 22 -5.33 -10.97 -4.48
N GLU A 23 -6.04 -11.59 -3.53
CA GLU A 23 -7.27 -11.04 -2.95
C GLU A 23 -7.12 -9.59 -2.45
N TRP A 24 -5.97 -9.25 -1.87
CA TRP A 24 -5.68 -7.90 -1.36
C TRP A 24 -5.52 -6.82 -2.44
N GLU A 25 -5.39 -7.19 -3.72
CA GLU A 25 -5.47 -6.26 -4.87
C GLU A 25 -6.92 -6.06 -5.38
N ASN A 26 -7.91 -6.75 -4.81
CA ASN A 26 -9.30 -6.56 -5.20
C ASN A 26 -9.84 -5.24 -4.62
N LYS A 27 -10.15 -4.28 -5.50
CA LYS A 27 -10.71 -2.96 -5.14
C LYS A 27 -12.15 -3.02 -4.61
N GLU A 28 -12.84 -4.14 -4.78
CA GLU A 28 -14.21 -4.34 -4.28
C GLU A 28 -14.26 -4.94 -2.86
N GLN A 29 -13.11 -5.09 -2.20
CA GLN A 29 -13.08 -5.58 -0.82
C GLN A 29 -13.90 -4.66 0.11
N PRO A 30 -14.63 -5.23 1.09
CA PRO A 30 -15.43 -4.44 2.00
C PRO A 30 -14.54 -3.56 2.89
N VAL A 31 -14.85 -2.27 2.92
CA VAL A 31 -14.23 -1.29 3.83
C VAL A 31 -14.83 -1.45 5.23
N SER A 32 -13.98 -1.51 6.24
CA SER A 32 -14.37 -1.57 7.65
C SER A 32 -14.34 -0.20 8.34
N LYS A 33 -14.90 -0.12 9.55
CA LYS A 33 -14.80 1.09 10.38
C LYS A 33 -13.34 1.38 10.76
N GLU A 34 -12.57 0.35 11.03
CA GLU A 34 -11.16 0.46 11.39
C GLU A 34 -10.33 1.04 10.24
N ASP A 35 -10.69 0.76 8.98
CA ASP A 35 -10.02 1.35 7.82
C ASP A 35 -10.16 2.88 7.82
N LEU A 36 -11.37 3.38 8.07
CA LEU A 36 -11.63 4.81 8.18
C LEU A 36 -10.89 5.42 9.38
N GLN A 37 -10.82 4.72 10.51
CA GLN A 37 -10.08 5.17 11.70
C GLN A 37 -8.58 5.26 11.43
N ILE A 38 -8.01 4.32 10.67
CA ILE A 38 -6.59 4.36 10.26
C ILE A 38 -6.32 5.60 9.41
N LEU A 39 -7.17 5.88 8.40
CA LEU A 39 -6.99 7.05 7.54
C LEU A 39 -7.14 8.36 8.32
N GLN A 40 -8.15 8.46 9.19
CA GLN A 40 -8.35 9.62 10.06
C GLN A 40 -7.15 9.83 10.97
N ARG A 41 -6.63 8.75 11.56
CA ARG A 41 -5.49 8.83 12.47
C ARG A 41 -4.19 9.20 11.75
N ALA A 42 -3.97 8.68 10.55
CA ALA A 42 -2.84 9.06 9.71
C ALA A 42 -2.90 10.55 9.34
N ASN A 43 -4.10 11.07 9.04
CA ASN A 43 -4.31 12.49 8.77
C ASN A 43 -4.03 13.37 10.01
N GLU A 44 -4.37 12.90 11.21
CA GLU A 44 -4.01 13.61 12.46
C GLU A 44 -2.49 13.61 12.72
N ILE A 45 -1.79 12.52 12.40
CA ILE A 45 -0.32 12.44 12.52
C ILE A 45 0.33 13.42 11.53
N LEU A 46 -0.27 13.58 10.34
CA LEU A 46 0.15 14.48 9.27
C LEU A 46 -0.66 15.79 9.27
N SER A 47 -1.05 16.29 10.45
CA SER A 47 -1.99 17.40 10.62
C SER A 47 -1.63 18.68 9.87
N ASP A 48 -0.33 18.88 9.62
CA ASP A 48 0.20 20.07 8.97
C ASP A 48 1.59 19.79 8.37
N GLU A 49 2.07 20.72 7.53
CA GLU A 49 3.35 20.61 6.83
C GLU A 49 4.55 20.48 7.77
N SER A 50 4.50 20.99 9.00
CA SER A 50 5.62 20.87 9.95
C SER A 50 5.83 19.42 10.40
N LYS A 51 4.79 18.58 10.30
CA LYS A 51 4.83 17.13 10.59
C LYS A 51 5.27 16.30 9.39
N TRP A 52 5.33 16.89 8.20
CA TRP A 52 5.64 16.15 6.98
C TRP A 52 7.14 15.88 6.85
N ASN A 53 7.49 14.61 6.62
CA ASN A 53 8.80 14.21 6.12
C ASN A 53 8.68 13.71 4.67
N SER A 54 9.12 14.53 3.72
CA SER A 54 9.14 14.19 2.29
C SER A 54 10.27 13.24 1.89
N ASN A 55 11.27 13.03 2.74
CA ASN A 55 12.41 12.16 2.48
C ASN A 55 12.26 10.83 3.24
N ASP A 56 11.33 10.00 2.76
CA ASP A 56 11.04 8.69 3.36
C ASP A 56 12.20 7.70 3.15
N ASN A 57 12.73 7.16 4.24
CA ASN A 57 13.66 6.02 4.24
C ASN A 57 13.00 4.72 4.75
N ARG A 58 11.70 4.78 5.10
CA ARG A 58 10.90 3.71 5.70
C ARG A 58 11.36 3.21 7.08
N GLU A 59 12.22 3.95 7.75
CA GLU A 59 12.53 3.77 9.16
C GLU A 59 11.55 4.63 9.97
N CYS A 60 10.72 4.00 10.79
CA CYS A 60 9.68 4.69 11.57
C CYS A 60 9.96 4.46 13.05
N ASN A 61 10.52 5.46 13.73
CA ASN A 61 10.78 5.42 15.17
C ASN A 61 9.56 5.90 15.94
N GLU A 62 9.36 5.41 17.17
CA GLU A 62 8.16 5.76 17.95
C GLU A 62 8.11 7.25 18.33
N ASP A 63 9.29 7.83 18.50
CA ASP A 63 9.59 9.18 18.97
C ASP A 63 9.89 10.18 17.83
N ASP A 64 9.64 9.78 16.57
CA ASP A 64 9.72 10.69 15.42
C ASP A 64 8.71 11.85 15.58
N THR A 65 9.16 13.06 15.28
CA THR A 65 8.32 14.28 15.32
C THR A 65 7.82 14.70 13.94
N LYS A 66 8.40 14.12 12.88
CA LYS A 66 8.00 14.25 11.48
C LYS A 66 7.86 12.87 10.86
N TRP A 67 6.85 12.70 10.03
CA TRP A 67 6.42 11.40 9.51
C TRP A 67 6.32 11.44 8.00
N SER A 68 6.83 10.40 7.34
CA SER A 68 6.47 10.12 5.96
C SER A 68 5.05 9.55 5.89
N LEU A 69 4.46 9.51 4.70
CA LEU A 69 3.10 8.98 4.53
C LEU A 69 3.05 7.50 4.90
N PHE A 70 4.10 6.75 4.52
CA PHE A 70 4.28 5.35 4.90
C PHE A 70 4.32 5.20 6.43
N CYS A 71 5.17 5.98 7.12
CA CYS A 71 5.32 5.85 8.57
C CYS A 71 4.07 6.30 9.33
N ALA A 72 3.37 7.35 8.87
CA ALA A 72 2.11 7.78 9.44
C ALA A 72 1.03 6.69 9.33
N LEU A 73 0.88 6.06 8.16
CA LEU A 73 -0.07 4.95 7.96
C LEU A 73 0.30 3.72 8.79
N LYS A 74 1.59 3.35 8.85
CA LYS A 74 2.06 2.25 9.69
C LYS A 74 1.73 2.49 11.17
N LYS A 75 2.04 3.69 11.68
CA LYS A 75 1.73 4.08 13.06
C LYS A 75 0.23 4.07 13.33
N ALA A 76 -0.57 4.68 12.48
CA ALA A 76 -2.03 4.69 12.60
C ALA A 76 -2.62 3.27 12.61
N THR A 77 -2.08 2.37 11.80
CA THR A 77 -2.49 0.96 11.76
C THR A 77 -2.17 0.25 13.09
N ILE A 78 -0.96 0.43 13.61
CA ILE A 78 -0.56 -0.14 14.91
C ILE A 78 -1.41 0.44 16.04
N GLU A 79 -1.67 1.74 16.06
CA GLU A 79 -2.49 2.39 17.09
C GLU A 79 -3.96 1.94 17.05
N THR A 80 -4.49 1.63 15.87
CA THR A 80 -5.90 1.22 15.69
C THR A 80 -6.09 -0.28 15.91
N LEU A 81 -5.19 -1.12 15.39
CA LEU A 81 -5.35 -2.58 15.34
C LEU A 81 -4.42 -3.34 16.30
N GLY A 82 -3.45 -2.68 16.92
CA GLY A 82 -2.42 -3.30 17.75
C GLY A 82 -1.31 -4.01 16.96
N LYS A 83 -1.38 -4.03 15.62
CA LYS A 83 -0.38 -4.65 14.74
C LYS A 83 -0.35 -3.94 13.39
N TYR A 84 0.78 -4.04 12.70
CA TYR A 84 0.89 -3.55 11.33
C TYR A 84 0.33 -4.57 10.33
N ASP A 85 -0.57 -4.11 9.44
CA ASP A 85 -1.10 -4.87 8.32
C ASP A 85 -0.98 -4.04 7.04
N HIS A 86 0.07 -4.29 6.26
CA HIS A 86 0.38 -3.52 5.05
C HIS A 86 -0.60 -3.72 3.89
N ARG A 87 -1.41 -4.80 3.93
CA ARG A 87 -2.39 -5.13 2.87
C ARG A 87 -3.81 -4.75 3.27
N ARG A 88 -3.95 -4.02 4.38
CA ARG A 88 -5.23 -3.52 4.85
C ARG A 88 -5.84 -2.59 3.80
N VAL A 89 -7.16 -2.66 3.63
CA VAL A 89 -7.90 -1.88 2.61
C VAL A 89 -7.54 -0.39 2.68
N ALA A 90 -7.48 0.21 3.88
CA ALA A 90 -7.05 1.59 4.05
C ALA A 90 -5.70 1.94 3.36
N LEU A 91 -4.70 1.06 3.49
CA LEU A 91 -3.36 1.30 2.94
C LEU A 91 -3.32 1.03 1.43
N MET A 92 -4.07 0.04 0.96
CA MET A 92 -4.20 -0.27 -0.47
C MET A 92 -4.89 0.87 -1.23
N GLU A 93 -5.94 1.47 -0.66
CA GLU A 93 -6.61 2.65 -1.23
C GLU A 93 -5.64 3.82 -1.40
N VAL A 94 -4.87 4.15 -0.36
CA VAL A 94 -3.87 5.23 -0.46
C VAL A 94 -2.84 4.92 -1.54
N ARG A 95 -2.36 3.68 -1.63
CA ARG A 95 -1.42 3.27 -2.68
C ARG A 95 -2.02 3.46 -4.07
N TRP A 96 -3.24 3.00 -4.31
CA TRP A 96 -3.88 3.13 -5.62
C TRP A 96 -4.16 4.58 -6.00
N ILE A 97 -4.53 5.43 -5.05
CA ILE A 97 -4.71 6.87 -5.28
C ILE A 97 -3.37 7.51 -5.66
N ILE A 98 -2.29 7.22 -4.93
CA ILE A 98 -0.95 7.73 -5.27
C ILE A 98 -0.54 7.27 -6.66
N GLN A 99 -0.76 5.99 -6.98
CA GLN A 99 -0.43 5.45 -8.30
C GLN A 99 -1.19 6.20 -9.41
N GLN A 100 -2.49 6.42 -9.24
CA GLN A 100 -3.30 7.21 -10.18
C GLN A 100 -2.76 8.64 -10.33
N LEU A 101 -2.43 9.30 -9.21
CA LEU A 101 -1.87 10.67 -9.24
C LEU A 101 -0.48 10.73 -9.91
N MET A 102 0.31 9.66 -9.83
CA MET A 102 1.64 9.58 -10.44
C MET A 102 1.60 9.21 -11.92
N GLU A 103 0.63 8.42 -12.35
CA GLU A 103 0.43 8.00 -13.74
C GLU A 103 -0.23 9.11 -14.58
N GLY A 104 -0.84 10.11 -13.93
CA GLY A 104 -1.61 11.19 -14.55
C GLY A 104 -3.08 10.80 -14.74
N GLU A 105 -3.99 11.76 -14.63
CA GLU A 105 -5.39 11.54 -15.04
C GLU A 105 -5.41 11.37 -16.57
N GLU A 106 -5.88 10.23 -17.08
CA GLU A 106 -6.15 10.04 -18.52
C GLU A 106 -7.17 11.07 -19.05
#